data_AF-A0A964QY81-F1
#
_entry.id   AF-A0A964QY81-F1
#
_cell.length_a   1.000
_cell.length_b   1.000
_cell.length_c   1.000
_cell.angle_alpha   90.00
_cell.angle_beta   90.00
_cell.angle_gamma   90.00
#
_symmetry.space_group_name_H-M   'P 1'
#
loop_
_entity.id
_entity.type
_entity.pdbx_description
1 polymer ?
#
loop_
_entity_poly.entity_id
_entity_poly.type
_entity_poly.pdbx_seq_one_letter_code
_entity_poly.pdbx_strand_id
1 'polypeptide(L)' 'MVFGEMAVIDRAPRSAMIVADSEVVCDALKLEDLERLGVTHPGIKIKLLEALSLCLCRRLRIANRKLSVFD' A
#
# COMPACT_ATOMS: atom_id res chain seq x y z
N MET A 1 -6.51 8.20 -1.69
CA MET A 1 -5.69 7.21 -2.44
C MET A 1 -4.78 6.53 -1.42
N VAL A 2 -4.57 5.21 -1.51
CA VAL A 2 -3.63 4.48 -0.64
C VAL A 2 -2.30 4.28 -1.35
N PHE A 3 -1.19 4.39 -0.61
CA PHE A 3 0.16 4.17 -1.08
C PHE A 3 1.07 3.70 0.08
N GLY A 4 2.25 3.17 -0.26
CA GLY A 4 3.17 2.60 0.73
C GLY A 4 2.83 1.15 1.11
N GLU A 5 1.86 0.56 0.41
CA GLU A 5 1.37 -0.80 0.63
C GLU A 5 2.46 -1.86 0.43
N MET A 6 3.39 -1.63 -0.50
CA MET A 6 4.50 -2.56 -0.76
C MET A 6 5.34 -2.77 0.49
N ALA A 7 5.87 -1.68 1.06
CA ALA A 7 6.71 -1.73 2.27
C ALA A 7 5.99 -2.32 3.48
N VAL A 8 4.66 -2.16 3.57
CA VAL A 8 3.85 -2.76 4.64
C VAL A 8 3.73 -4.28 4.45
N ILE A 9 3.55 -4.74 3.22
CA ILE A 9 3.34 -6.16 2.87
C ILE A 9 4.66 -6.93 2.87
N ASP A 10 5.69 -6.44 2.17
CA ASP A 10 6.96 -7.15 1.96
C ASP A 10 8.02 -6.88 3.03
N ARG A 11 7.78 -5.89 3.92
CA ARG A 11 8.71 -5.44 4.97
C ARG A 11 10.04 -4.93 4.44
N ALA A 12 10.08 -4.48 3.19
CA ALA A 12 11.24 -3.85 2.57
C ALA A 12 11.15 -2.31 2.67
N PRO A 13 12.27 -1.59 2.41
CA PRO A 13 12.24 -0.15 2.24
C PRO A 13 11.26 0.30 1.15
N ARG A 14 10.88 1.59 1.17
CA ARG A 14 10.00 2.19 0.14
C ARG A 14 10.49 1.87 -1.28
N SER A 15 9.58 1.41 -2.13
CA SER A 15 9.88 1.10 -3.54
C SER A 15 10.04 2.35 -4.41
N ALA A 16 9.47 3.49 -3.98
CA ALA A 16 9.52 4.76 -4.70
C ALA A 16 9.36 5.96 -3.75
N MET A 17 9.63 7.15 -4.29
CA MET A 17 9.29 8.43 -3.65
C MET A 17 7.90 8.88 -4.09
N ILE A 18 7.13 9.44 -3.17
CA ILE A 18 5.84 10.10 -3.45
C ILE A 18 5.99 11.56 -3.08
N VAL A 19 5.67 12.43 -4.03
CA VAL A 19 5.73 13.88 -3.88
C VAL A 19 4.33 14.42 -4.14
N ALA A 20 3.90 15.37 -3.31
CA ALA A 20 2.63 16.05 -3.51
C ALA A 20 2.85 17.27 -4.41
N ASP A 21 2.15 17.31 -5.54
CA ASP A 21 2.23 18.44 -6.48
C ASP A 21 1.45 19.68 -5.99
N SER A 22 0.60 19.49 -4.96
CA SER A 22 -0.21 20.52 -4.32
C SER A 22 -0.35 20.21 -2.83
N GLU A 23 -0.99 21.11 -2.08
CA GLU A 23 -1.31 20.87 -0.68
C GLU A 23 -2.25 19.67 -0.53
N VAL A 24 -1.85 18.70 0.31
CA VAL A 24 -2.60 17.46 0.55
C VAL A 24 -2.63 17.14 2.04
N VAL A 25 -3.72 16.52 2.47
CA VAL A 25 -3.87 15.92 3.80
C VAL A 25 -3.91 14.41 3.66
N CYS A 26 -3.13 13.71 4.49
CA CYS A 26 -3.03 12.25 4.47
C CYS A 26 -3.34 11.68 5.86
N ASP A 27 -4.22 10.68 5.90
CA ASP A 27 -4.34 9.80 7.05
C ASP A 27 -3.17 8.80 7.05
N ALA A 28 -2.51 8.65 8.20
CA ALA A 28 -1.35 7.78 8.34
C ALA A 28 -1.70 6.56 9.21
N LEU A 29 -1.49 5.36 8.66
CA LEU A 29 -1.52 4.11 9.41
C LEU A 29 -0.08 3.64 9.60
N LYS A 30 0.42 3.65 10.85
CA LYS A 30 1.77 3.16 11.14
C LYS A 30 1.80 1.64 11.13
N LEU A 31 2.98 1.09 10.83
CA LEU A 31 3.21 -0.35 10.84
C LEU A 31 2.98 -0.97 12.22
N GLU A 32 3.40 -0.28 13.28
CA GLU A 32 3.19 -0.69 14.67
C GLU A 32 1.70 -0.78 15.05
N ASP A 33 0.88 0.13 14.51
CA ASP A 33 -0.57 0.14 14.75
C ASP A 33 -1.25 -1.02 14.02
N LEU A 34 -0.83 -1.28 12.78
CA LEU A 34 -1.31 -2.44 12.02
C LEU A 34 -0.89 -3.77 12.68
N GLU A 35 0.30 -3.84 13.27
CA GLU A 35 0.73 -5.00 14.06
C GLU A 35 -0.10 -5.16 15.33
N ARG A 36 -0.38 -4.07 16.04
CA ARG A 36 -1.25 -4.08 17.22
C ARG A 36 -2.67 -4.55 16.89
N LEU A 37 -3.19 -4.24 15.70
CA LEU A 37 -4.46 -4.80 15.22
C LEU A 37 -4.41 -6.32 15.07
N GLY A 38 -3.26 -6.92 14.79
CA GLY A 38 -3.12 -8.38 14.70
C GLY A 38 -3.38 -9.09 16.03
N VAL A 39 -3.08 -8.41 17.14
CA VAL A 39 -3.32 -8.93 18.50
C VAL A 39 -4.71 -8.55 19.00
N THR A 40 -5.11 -7.28 18.80
CA THR A 40 -6.33 -6.73 19.40
C THR A 40 -7.59 -7.01 18.57
N HIS A 41 -7.49 -6.97 17.25
CA HIS A 41 -8.62 -7.08 16.31
C HIS A 41 -8.19 -7.80 15.02
N PRO A 42 -7.84 -9.10 15.09
CA PRO A 42 -7.24 -9.82 13.96
C PRO A 42 -8.08 -9.79 12.68
N GLY A 43 -9.42 -9.81 12.80
CA GLY A 43 -10.32 -9.69 11.66
C GLY A 43 -10.16 -8.37 10.89
N ILE A 44 -9.90 -7.26 11.60
CA ILE A 44 -9.63 -5.96 10.98
C ILE A 44 -8.29 -6.00 10.25
N LYS A 45 -7.22 -6.54 10.87
CA LYS A 45 -5.92 -6.69 10.21
C LYS A 45 -6.03 -7.49 8.92
N ILE A 46 -6.76 -8.62 8.94
CA ILE A 46 -6.99 -9.45 7.75
C ILE A 46 -7.66 -8.63 6.64
N LYS A 47 -8.72 -7.87 6.96
CA LYS A 47 -9.42 -7.05 5.97
C LYS A 47 -8.57 -5.92 5.40
N LEU A 48 -7.73 -5.29 6.22
CA LEU A 48 -6.79 -4.29 5.76
C LEU A 48 -5.74 -4.90 4.82
N LEU A 49 -5.13 -6.03 5.19
CA LEU A 49 -4.14 -6.72 4.36
C LEU A 49 -4.74 -7.20 3.03
N GLU A 50 -5.97 -7.71 3.04
CA GLU A 50 -6.72 -8.08 1.83
C GLU A 50 -6.87 -6.87 0.90
N ALA A 51 -7.33 -5.74 1.43
CA ALA A 51 -7.51 -4.50 0.65
C ALA A 51 -6.19 -3.94 0.09
N LEU A 52 -5.13 -3.92 0.91
CA LEU A 52 -3.80 -3.47 0.49
C LEU A 52 -3.24 -4.35 -0.63
N SER A 53 -3.37 -5.67 -0.50
CA SER A 53 -2.90 -6.64 -1.50
C SER A 53 -3.62 -6.48 -2.84
N LEU A 54 -4.95 -6.33 -2.80
CA LEU A 54 -5.76 -6.09 -3.99
C LEU A 54 -5.42 -4.76 -4.68
N CYS A 55 -5.15 -3.71 -3.90
CA CYS A 55 -4.70 -2.42 -4.43
C CYS A 55 -3.36 -2.56 -5.17
N LEU A 56 -2.39 -3.21 -4.54
CA LEU A 56 -1.08 -3.47 -5.11
C LEU A 56 -1.19 -4.26 -6.43
N CYS A 57 -1.93 -5.37 -6.43
CA CYS A 57 -2.14 -6.19 -7.63
C CYS A 57 -2.76 -5.39 -8.78
N ARG A 58 -3.75 -4.53 -8.48
CA ARG A 58 -4.39 -3.68 -9.49
C ARG A 58 -3.40 -2.67 -10.07
N ARG A 59 -2.62 -2.01 -9.22
CA ARG A 59 -1.61 -1.02 -9.63
C ARG A 59 -0.51 -1.66 -10.47
N LEU A 60 -0.01 -2.82 -10.07
CA LEU A 60 1.00 -3.55 -10.83
C LEU A 60 0.51 -3.94 -12.22
N ARG A 61 -0.73 -4.44 -12.35
CA ARG A 61 -1.31 -4.75 -13.67
C ARG A 61 -1.42 -3.51 -14.57
N ILE A 62 -1.80 -2.36 -14.00
CA ILE A 62 -1.86 -1.10 -14.74
C ILE A 62 -0.46 -0.66 -15.16
N ALA A 63 0.52 -0.73 -14.26
CA ALA A 63 1.92 -0.39 -14.56
C ALA A 63 2.47 -1.27 -15.67
N ASN A 64 2.30 -2.60 -15.59
CA ASN A 64 2.77 -3.53 -16.61
C ASN A 64 2.13 -3.25 -17.99
N ARG A 65 0.83 -2.96 -18.03
CA ARG A 65 0.15 -2.59 -19.30
C ARG A 65 0.66 -1.27 -19.89
N LYS A 66 1.06 -0.31 -19.04
CA LYS A 66 1.65 0.95 -19.53
C LYS A 66 3.04 0.70 -20.09
N LEU A 67 3.82 -0.18 -19.46
CA LEU A 67 5.16 -0.53 -19.91
C LEU A 67 5.14 -1.34 -21.22
N SER A 68 4.20 -2.27 -21.38
CA SER A 68 4.08 -3.09 -22.59
C SER A 68 3.66 -2.31 -23.85
N VAL A 69 3.35 -1.01 -23.75
CA VAL A 69 3.11 -0.15 -24.92
C VAL A 69 4.42 0.34 -25.52
N PHE A 70 5.52 0.22 -24.79
CA PHE A 70 6.86 0.62 -25.22
C PHE A 70 7.73 -0.55 -25.72
N ASP A 71 7.19 -1.77 -25.72
CA ASP A 71 7.75 -2.99 -26.35
C ASP A 71 7.13 -3.20 -27.74
#